data_AF-A0A358AFG5-F1
#
_entry.id   AF-A0A358AFG5-F1
#
_cell.length_a   1.000
_cell.length_b   1.000
_cell.length_c   1.000
_cell.angle_alpha   90.00
_cell.angle_beta   90.00
_cell.angle_gamma   90.00
#
_symmetry.space_group_name_H-M   'P 1'
#
loop_
_entity.id
_entity.type
_entity.pdbx_description
1 polymer ?
#
loop_
_entity_poly.entity_id
_entity_poly.type
_entity_poly.pdbx_seq_one_letter_code
_entity_poly.pdbx_strand_id
1 'polypeptide(L)'
;MDKKDEKNLKVRYLTWLYKTVKEAFDRYERKFTQLEIDGFVLREMEKELKGSYMPQEKKALEKLVNDFRNYVDEKEKACLKLKYKGKKIDPEFIFLDVKLIAIEKAIIKELGQEGLSKIKDSYHQEMIKRIIEEKENRL
;
A
#
# COMPACT_ATOMS: atom_id res chain seq x y z
N MET A 1 37.08 -1.20 -15.73
CA MET A 1 35.61 -1.20 -15.80
C MET A 1 35.22 -0.09 -16.77
N ASP A 2 34.46 -0.39 -17.81
CA ASP A 2 33.97 0.64 -18.74
C ASP A 2 32.95 1.55 -18.00
N LYS A 3 32.87 2.83 -18.38
CA LYS A 3 31.83 3.77 -17.95
C LYS A 3 30.42 3.20 -18.13
N LYS A 4 30.21 2.38 -19.16
CA LYS A 4 28.93 1.67 -19.38
C LYS A 4 28.64 0.65 -18.27
N ASP A 5 29.64 -0.11 -17.85
CA ASP A 5 29.50 -1.09 -16.77
C ASP A 5 29.22 -0.41 -15.42
N GLU A 6 29.91 0.70 -15.14
CA GLU A 6 29.66 1.50 -13.95
C GLU A 6 28.22 2.03 -13.90
N LYS A 7 27.74 2.58 -15.02
CA LYS A 7 26.36 3.08 -15.15
C LYS A 7 25.35 1.95 -14.94
N ASN A 8 25.58 0.78 -15.54
CA ASN A 8 24.71 -0.37 -15.37
C ASN A 8 24.67 -0.86 -13.92
N LEU A 9 25.82 -0.86 -13.23
CA LEU A 9 25.90 -1.24 -11.83
C LEU A 9 25.10 -0.27 -10.94
N LYS A 10 25.23 1.04 -11.17
CA LYS A 10 24.43 2.06 -10.47
C LYS A 10 22.94 1.88 -10.70
N VAL A 11 22.51 1.63 -11.94
CA VAL A 11 21.09 1.35 -12.26
C VAL A 11 20.59 0.17 -11.42
N ARG A 12 21.26 -0.98 -11.49
CA ARG A 12 20.84 -2.19 -10.76
C ARG A 12 20.76 -1.96 -9.26
N TYR A 13 21.79 -1.31 -8.69
CA TYR A 13 21.85 -1.04 -7.27
C TYR A 13 20.74 -0.09 -6.80
N LEU A 14 20.53 1.02 -7.53
CA LEU A 14 19.48 1.98 -7.20
C LEU A 14 18.07 1.39 -7.36
N THR A 15 17.84 0.57 -8.39
CA THR A 15 16.57 -0.16 -8.55
C THR A 15 16.32 -1.11 -7.38
N TRP A 16 17.32 -1.92 -7.01
CA TRP A 16 17.22 -2.83 -5.87
C TRP A 16 16.97 -2.09 -4.55
N LEU A 17 17.68 -0.97 -4.34
CA LEU A 17 17.57 -0.16 -3.12
C LEU A 17 16.19 0.50 -3.02
N TYR A 18 15.69 1.08 -4.12
CA TYR A 18 14.33 1.63 -4.20
C TYR A 18 13.31 0.57 -3.84
N LYS A 19 13.34 -0.58 -4.52
CA LYS A 19 12.41 -1.68 -4.30
C LYS A 19 12.40 -2.12 -2.84
N THR A 20 13.57 -2.39 -2.26
CA THR A 20 13.67 -2.92 -0.89
C THR A 20 13.07 -1.95 0.13
N VAL A 21 13.36 -0.65 -0.01
CA VAL A 21 12.82 0.38 0.90
C VAL A 21 11.34 0.64 0.64
N LYS A 22 10.90 0.66 -0.63
CA LYS A 22 9.49 0.86 -0.98
C LYS A 22 8.63 -0.31 -0.52
N GLU A 23 9.05 -1.56 -0.66
CA GLU A 23 8.31 -2.71 -0.11
C GLU A 23 8.19 -2.63 1.41
N ALA A 24 9.25 -2.17 2.10
CA ALA A 24 9.21 -1.97 3.55
C ALA A 24 8.22 -0.87 3.95
N PHE A 25 8.23 0.25 3.23
CA PHE A 25 7.34 1.37 3.45
C PHE A 25 5.88 1.02 3.11
N ASP A 26 5.65 0.29 2.03
CA ASP A 26 4.32 -0.15 1.58
C ASP A 26 3.63 -1.03 2.62
N ARG A 27 4.35 -1.72 3.50
CA ARG A 27 3.73 -2.45 4.62
C ARG A 27 2.99 -1.54 5.59
N TYR A 28 3.46 -0.29 5.74
CA TYR A 28 2.76 0.73 6.51
C TYR A 28 1.62 1.32 5.67
N GLU A 29 1.93 1.84 4.48
CA GLU A 29 0.95 2.54 3.62
C GLU A 29 -0.25 1.67 3.27
N ARG A 30 -0.03 0.38 2.92
CA ARG A 30 -1.07 -0.55 2.52
C ARG A 30 -2.21 -0.63 3.51
N LYS A 31 -1.93 -0.60 4.81
CA LYS A 31 -2.98 -0.71 5.83
C LYS A 31 -3.85 0.54 5.88
N PHE A 32 -3.27 1.73 5.68
CA PHE A 32 -4.02 2.97 5.58
C PHE A 32 -4.85 3.02 4.29
N THR A 33 -4.26 2.65 3.15
CA THR A 33 -4.97 2.58 1.87
C THR A 33 -6.12 1.58 1.92
N GLN A 34 -5.92 0.41 2.53
CA GLN A 34 -6.97 -0.58 2.73
C GLN A 34 -8.11 -0.04 3.59
N LEU A 35 -7.81 0.67 4.68
CA LEU A 35 -8.85 1.27 5.52
C LEU A 35 -9.68 2.30 4.76
N GLU A 36 -9.04 3.15 3.96
CA GLU A 36 -9.72 4.14 3.12
C GLU A 36 -10.66 3.48 2.11
N ILE A 37 -10.17 2.46 1.40
CA ILE A 37 -10.94 1.69 0.41
C ILE A 37 -12.10 0.94 1.09
N ASP A 38 -11.85 0.23 2.19
CA ASP A 38 -12.88 -0.52 2.91
C ASP A 38 -13.97 0.41 3.45
N GLY A 39 -13.58 1.59 3.96
CA GLY A 39 -14.52 2.62 4.39
C GLY A 39 -15.36 3.18 3.24
N PHE A 40 -14.79 3.33 2.04
CA PHE A 40 -15.56 3.67 0.84
C PHE A 40 -16.56 2.55 0.49
N VAL A 41 -16.11 1.30 0.44
CA VAL A 41 -16.96 0.13 0.16
C VAL A 41 -18.12 0.04 1.14
N LEU A 42 -17.86 0.20 2.46
CA LEU A 42 -18.90 0.20 3.48
C LEU A 42 -19.96 1.27 3.23
N ARG A 43 -19.55 2.50 2.89
CA ARG A 43 -20.49 3.59 2.60
C ARG A 43 -21.36 3.28 1.38
N GLU A 44 -20.79 2.73 0.33
CA GLU A 44 -21.55 2.37 -0.87
C GLU A 44 -22.52 1.21 -0.57
N MET A 45 -22.08 0.19 0.19
CA MET A 45 -22.96 -0.86 0.67
C MET A 45 -24.14 -0.29 1.48
N GLU A 46 -23.88 0.56 2.47
CA GLU A 46 -24.93 1.15 3.29
C GLU A 46 -25.94 2.00 2.49
N LYS A 47 -25.52 2.63 1.40
CA LYS A 47 -26.40 3.37 0.49
C LYS A 47 -27.31 2.43 -0.30
N GLU A 48 -26.72 1.44 -0.97
CA GLU A 48 -27.47 0.46 -1.78
C GLU A 48 -28.45 -0.34 -0.92
N LEU A 49 -28.10 -0.59 0.35
CA LEU A 49 -28.92 -1.38 1.25
C LEU A 49 -30.07 -0.61 1.91
N LYS A 50 -30.09 0.74 1.84
CA LYS A 50 -31.06 1.59 2.55
C LYS A 50 -32.49 1.56 2.00
N GLY A 51 -32.78 0.81 0.93
CA GLY A 51 -34.12 0.77 0.32
C GLY A 51 -34.58 -0.58 -0.23
N SER A 52 -33.83 -1.66 -0.03
CA SER A 52 -33.83 -2.75 -1.02
C SER A 52 -34.32 -4.12 -0.53
N TYR A 53 -34.91 -4.24 0.68
CA TYR A 53 -35.18 -5.57 1.26
C TYR A 53 -36.53 -5.76 1.95
N MET A 54 -37.04 -6.99 1.85
CA MET A 54 -38.21 -7.47 2.59
C MET A 54 -37.90 -7.57 4.11
N PRO A 55 -38.88 -7.39 5.00
CA PRO A 55 -38.66 -7.34 6.47
C PRO A 55 -37.93 -8.57 7.06
N GLN A 56 -38.09 -9.73 6.42
CA GLN A 56 -37.52 -11.01 6.83
C GLN A 56 -36.00 -11.12 6.56
N GLU A 57 -35.50 -10.46 5.52
CA GLU A 57 -34.08 -10.49 5.14
C GLU A 57 -33.28 -9.36 5.83
N LYS A 58 -33.99 -8.30 6.23
CA LYS A 58 -33.43 -7.09 6.84
C LYS A 58 -32.50 -7.40 8.01
N LYS A 59 -32.91 -8.28 8.93
CA LYS A 59 -32.12 -8.60 10.14
C LYS A 59 -30.81 -9.34 9.82
N ALA A 60 -30.83 -10.23 8.83
CA ALA A 60 -29.64 -10.98 8.43
C ALA A 60 -28.64 -10.06 7.70
N LEU A 61 -29.14 -9.20 6.82
CA LEU A 61 -28.32 -8.21 6.12
C LEU A 61 -27.74 -7.16 7.07
N GLU A 62 -28.53 -6.65 8.01
CA GLU A 62 -28.05 -5.73 9.06
C GLU A 62 -26.89 -6.34 9.84
N LYS A 63 -26.96 -7.64 10.17
CA LYS A 63 -25.85 -8.33 10.84
C LYS A 63 -24.57 -8.31 9.98
N LEU A 64 -24.66 -8.68 8.71
CA LEU A 64 -23.49 -8.71 7.80
C LEU A 64 -22.85 -7.33 7.65
N VAL A 65 -23.67 -6.28 7.53
CA VAL A 65 -23.18 -4.89 7.44
C VAL A 65 -22.51 -4.46 8.74
N ASN A 66 -23.11 -4.80 9.89
CA ASN A 66 -22.53 -4.47 11.19
C ASN A 66 -21.22 -5.23 11.43
N ASP A 67 -21.12 -6.50 11.02
CA ASP A 67 -19.89 -7.28 11.09
C ASP A 67 -18.79 -6.64 10.22
N PHE A 68 -19.12 -6.18 9.01
CA PHE A 68 -18.17 -5.46 8.16
C PHE A 68 -17.78 -4.09 8.74
N ARG A 69 -18.72 -3.35 9.32
CA ARG A 69 -18.43 -2.10 10.03
C ARG A 69 -17.46 -2.33 11.19
N ASN A 70 -17.70 -3.34 12.02
CA ASN A 70 -16.81 -3.70 13.12
C ASN A 70 -15.40 -4.03 12.62
N TYR A 71 -15.28 -4.77 11.52
CA TYR A 71 -14.00 -5.05 10.88
C TYR A 71 -13.25 -3.78 10.44
N VAL A 72 -13.95 -2.81 9.85
CA VAL A 72 -13.37 -1.51 9.46
C VAL A 72 -12.91 -0.74 10.70
N ASP A 73 -13.71 -0.68 11.75
CA ASP A 73 -13.39 0.02 13.01
C ASP A 73 -12.18 -0.61 13.72
N GLU A 74 -12.09 -1.94 13.75
CA GLU A 74 -10.94 -2.65 14.29
C GLU A 74 -9.67 -2.39 13.49
N LYS A 75 -9.79 -2.35 12.16
CA LYS A 75 -8.68 -2.00 11.27
C LYS A 75 -8.22 -0.55 11.50
N GLU A 76 -9.13 0.39 11.68
CA GLU A 76 -8.78 1.78 12.00
C GLU A 76 -7.93 1.87 13.27
N LYS A 77 -8.37 1.21 14.34
CA LYS A 77 -7.62 1.14 15.61
C LYS A 77 -6.23 0.53 15.40
N ALA A 78 -6.10 -0.50 14.56
CA ALA A 78 -4.82 -1.11 14.23
C ALA A 78 -3.91 -0.17 13.43
N CYS A 79 -4.44 0.55 12.44
CA CYS A 79 -3.71 1.55 11.66
C CYS A 79 -3.18 2.69 12.54
N LEU A 80 -4.00 3.19 13.47
CA LEU A 80 -3.59 4.23 14.42
C LEU A 80 -2.41 3.78 15.30
N LYS A 81 -2.41 2.53 15.77
CA LYS A 81 -1.30 1.96 16.56
C LYS A 81 0.01 1.82 15.77
N LEU A 82 -0.07 1.67 14.45
CA LEU A 82 1.10 1.58 13.57
C LEU A 82 1.67 2.95 13.23
N LYS A 83 0.80 3.94 13.04
CA LYS A 83 1.23 5.32 12.80
C LYS A 83 1.77 5.94 14.08
N TYR A 84 1.14 5.65 15.23
CA TYR A 84 1.41 6.30 16.49
C TYR A 84 1.82 5.30 17.57
N LYS A 85 3.03 5.48 18.12
CA LYS A 85 3.42 4.89 19.41
C LYS A 85 3.04 5.88 20.51
N GLY A 86 1.81 5.76 21.02
CA GLY A 86 1.22 6.73 21.96
C GLY A 86 0.76 8.00 21.25
N LYS A 87 1.32 9.17 21.61
CA LYS A 87 1.02 10.47 20.95
C LYS A 87 2.03 10.85 19.86
N LYS A 88 3.04 10.01 19.60
CA LYS A 88 4.14 10.31 18.67
C LYS A 88 4.10 9.37 17.49
N ILE A 89 4.47 9.87 16.32
CA ILE A 89 4.60 9.07 15.11
C ILE A 89 5.70 8.02 15.32
N ASP A 90 5.51 6.81 14.79
CA ASP A 90 6.53 5.76 14.83
C ASP A 90 7.81 6.24 14.12
N PRO A 91 8.97 6.31 14.80
CA PRO A 91 10.23 6.73 14.19
C PRO A 91 10.64 5.89 12.97
N GLU A 92 10.26 4.60 12.94
CA GLU A 92 10.57 3.73 11.80
C GLU A 92 9.84 4.17 10.53
N PHE A 93 8.57 4.59 10.67
CA PHE A 93 7.81 5.14 9.56
C PHE A 93 8.47 6.40 9.01
N ILE A 94 8.87 7.33 9.88
CA ILE A 94 9.56 8.57 9.50
C ILE A 94 10.89 8.25 8.80
N PHE A 95 11.66 7.31 9.36
CA PHE A 95 12.95 6.92 8.79
C PHE A 95 12.81 6.34 7.39
N LEU A 96 11.84 5.44 7.18
CA LEU A 96 11.59 4.84 5.86
C LEU A 96 11.13 5.88 4.83
N ASP A 97 10.25 6.80 5.21
CA ASP A 97 9.79 7.90 4.35
C ASP A 97 10.97 8.78 3.90
N VAL A 98 11.75 9.30 4.86
CA VAL A 98 12.91 10.15 4.58
C VAL A 98 13.97 9.40 3.76
N LYS A 99 14.20 8.12 4.07
CA LYS A 99 15.14 7.27 3.32
C LYS A 99 14.69 7.05 1.89
N LEU A 100 13.39 6.81 1.66
CA LEU A 100 12.84 6.64 0.32
C LEU A 100 13.00 7.93 -0.48
N ILE A 101 12.67 9.09 0.09
CA ILE A 101 12.88 10.41 -0.54
C ILE A 101 14.36 10.62 -0.92
N ALA A 102 15.29 10.26 -0.05
CA ALA A 102 16.72 10.38 -0.33
C ALA A 102 17.16 9.46 -1.49
N ILE A 103 16.62 8.24 -1.56
CA ILE A 103 16.87 7.30 -2.67
C ILE A 103 16.31 7.86 -3.99
N GLU A 104 15.09 8.41 -3.99
CA GLU A 104 14.50 9.01 -5.18
C GLU A 104 15.36 10.18 -5.70
N LYS A 105 15.88 11.03 -4.80
CA LYS A 105 16.82 12.11 -5.16
C LYS A 105 18.12 11.55 -5.76
N ALA A 106 18.67 10.46 -5.20
CA ALA A 106 19.85 9.81 -5.75
C ALA A 106 19.60 9.22 -7.14
N ILE A 107 18.43 8.62 -7.37
CA ILE A 107 18.00 8.12 -8.68
C ILE A 107 17.90 9.27 -9.68
N ILE A 108 17.25 10.37 -9.32
CA ILE A 108 17.13 11.54 -10.20
C ILE A 108 18.50 12.08 -10.57
N LYS A 109 19.43 12.15 -9.60
CA LYS A 109 20.80 12.62 -9.84
C LYS A 109 21.57 11.74 -10.84
N GLU A 110 21.48 10.41 -10.71
CA GLU A 110 22.29 9.49 -11.52
C GLU A 110 21.60 9.08 -12.83
N LEU A 111 20.27 8.99 -12.86
CA LEU A 111 19.46 8.41 -13.94
C LEU A 111 18.43 9.38 -14.54
N GLY A 112 18.24 10.56 -13.93
CA GLY A 112 17.22 11.53 -14.33
C GLY A 112 15.80 11.17 -13.87
N GLN A 113 14.87 12.08 -14.13
CA GLN A 113 13.44 11.91 -13.78
C GLN A 113 12.81 10.71 -14.50
N GLU A 114 13.15 10.50 -15.78
CA GLU A 114 12.68 9.33 -16.53
C GLU A 114 13.17 8.01 -15.92
N GLY A 115 14.41 7.98 -15.40
CA GLY A 115 14.96 6.83 -14.70
C GLY A 115 14.15 6.50 -13.44
N LEU A 116 13.76 7.52 -12.68
CA LEU A 116 12.88 7.34 -11.52
C LEU A 116 11.51 6.80 -11.93
N SER A 117 10.88 7.37 -12.95
CA SER A 117 9.57 6.89 -13.45
C SER A 117 9.62 5.42 -13.82
N LYS A 118 10.61 5.02 -14.64
CA LYS A 118 10.77 3.62 -15.05
C LYS A 118 10.94 2.66 -13.88
N ILE A 119 11.68 3.06 -12.85
CA ILE A 119 11.85 2.25 -11.64
C ILE A 119 10.53 2.13 -10.87
N LYS A 120 9.79 3.23 -10.70
CA LYS A 120 8.47 3.22 -10.03
C LYS A 120 7.46 2.36 -10.78
N ASP A 121 7.40 2.51 -12.10
CA ASP A 121 6.50 1.74 -12.96
C ASP A 121 6.84 0.25 -12.92
N SER A 122 8.13 -0.10 -13.06
CA SER A 122 8.59 -1.49 -12.97
C SER A 122 8.26 -2.11 -11.62
N TYR A 123 8.44 -1.36 -10.53
CA TYR A 123 8.08 -1.82 -9.19
C TYR A 123 6.57 -2.08 -9.06
N HIS A 124 5.75 -1.14 -9.53
CA HIS A 124 4.29 -1.27 -9.50
C HIS A 124 3.80 -2.48 -10.30
N GLN A 125 4.29 -2.66 -11.52
CA GLN A 125 3.95 -3.81 -12.37
C GLN A 125 4.35 -5.13 -11.72
N GLU A 126 5.53 -5.18 -11.09
CA GLU A 126 5.96 -6.38 -10.34
C GLU A 126 5.00 -6.68 -9.17
N MET A 127 4.58 -5.67 -8.41
CA MET A 127 3.66 -5.86 -7.28
C MET A 127 2.28 -6.37 -7.74
N ILE A 128 1.74 -5.80 -8.82
CA ILE A 128 0.48 -6.29 -9.41
C ILE A 128 0.63 -7.74 -9.86
N LYS A 129 1.70 -8.04 -10.60
CA LYS A 129 1.96 -9.39 -11.10
C LYS A 129 2.00 -10.41 -9.95
N ARG A 130 2.72 -10.13 -8.86
CA ARG A 130 2.77 -10.99 -7.68
C ARG A 130 1.38 -11.24 -7.08
N ILE A 131 0.55 -10.21 -6.98
CA ILE A 131 -0.82 -10.36 -6.43
C ILE A 131 -1.67 -11.29 -7.30
N ILE A 132 -1.53 -11.19 -8.62
CA ILE A 132 -2.26 -12.05 -9.56
C ILE A 132 -1.76 -13.49 -9.46
N GLU A 133 -0.44 -13.70 -9.51
CA GLU A 133 0.17 -15.05 -9.51
C GLU A 133 0.02 -15.76 -8.15
N GLU A 134 0.06 -15.04 -7.02
CA GLU A 134 -0.23 -15.62 -5.70
C GLU A 134 -1.64 -16.19 -5.59
N LYS A 135 -2.59 -15.66 -6.36
CA LYS A 135 -3.98 -16.11 -6.38
C LYS A 135 -4.16 -17.38 -7.22
N GLU A 136 -3.42 -17.51 -8.31
CA GLU A 136 -3.44 -18.70 -9.18
C GLU A 136 -2.85 -19.93 -8.50
N ASN A 137 -1.82 -19.77 -7.68
CA ASN A 137 -1.19 -20.88 -6.95
C ASN A 137 -1.99 -21.39 -5.73
N ARG A 138 -3.12 -20.77 -5.39
CA ARG A 138 -3.99 -21.14 -4.25
C ARG A 138 -5.32 -21.75 -4.67
N LEU A 139 -5.58 -21.88 -5.97
CA LEU A 139 -6.75 -22.53 -6.57
C LEU A 139 -6.37 -23.90 -7.11
#